data_AF-A0A962DKX0-F1
#
_entry.id   AF-A0A962DKX0-F1
#
_cell.length_a   1.000
_cell.length_b   1.000
_cell.length_c   1.000
_cell.angle_alpha   90.00
_cell.angle_beta   90.00
_cell.angle_gamma   90.00
#
_symmetry.space_group_name_H-M   'P 1'
#
loop_
_entity.id
_entity.type
_entity.pdbx_description
1 polymer ?
#
loop_
_entity_poly.entity_id
_entity_poly.type
_entity_poly.pdbx_seq_one_letter_code
_entity_poly.pdbx_strand_id
1 'polypeptide(L)'
;MAEHEVMWIGRRPAALPTIEYPATTEEFADAVTSACADAGCSVQDYVAAAGAYGSWLIRFRRDDAKQRLVWNGKEGRLVLEQATAGIDWDELQSCPVTERNTAGFIAAMQNLLQNPA
;
A
#
# COMPACT_ATOMS: atom_id res chain seq x y z
N MET A 1 -25.25 -7.64 23.10
CA MET A 1 -24.00 -6.94 23.45
C MET A 1 -24.33 -5.46 23.37
N ALA A 2 -24.26 -4.76 24.50
CA ALA A 2 -24.75 -3.39 24.63
C ALA A 2 -23.70 -2.39 24.14
N GLU A 3 -24.09 -1.54 23.19
CA GLU A 3 -23.28 -0.43 22.69
C GLU A 3 -23.24 0.66 23.77
N HIS A 4 -22.04 1.01 24.24
CA HIS A 4 -21.87 2.07 25.23
C HIS A 4 -21.89 3.44 24.53
N GLU A 5 -22.94 4.22 24.80
CA GLU A 5 -23.11 5.57 24.29
C GLU A 5 -22.09 6.52 24.96
N VAL A 6 -21.13 7.03 24.18
CA VAL A 6 -20.13 8.00 24.66
C VAL A 6 -20.78 9.38 24.71
N MET A 7 -21.03 9.87 25.92
CA MET A 7 -21.60 11.20 26.18
C MET A 7 -20.50 12.26 26.08
N TRP A 8 -20.63 13.19 25.11
CA TRP A 8 -19.66 14.28 24.91
C TRP A 8 -20.11 15.55 25.65
N ILE A 9 -19.26 16.11 26.52
CA ILE A 9 -19.47 17.45 27.09
C ILE A 9 -18.87 18.47 26.10
N GLY A 10 -19.66 18.85 25.08
CA GLY A 10 -19.29 19.82 24.04
C GLY A 10 -19.87 19.49 22.66
N ARG A 11 -19.78 20.42 21.69
CA ARG A 11 -20.19 20.15 20.29
C ARG A 11 -19.43 18.91 19.78
N ARG A 12 -20.17 17.87 19.36
CA ARG A 12 -19.63 16.72 18.61
C ARG A 12 -18.77 17.29 17.48
N PRO A 13 -17.47 16.96 17.39
CA PRO A 13 -16.68 17.36 16.23
C PRO A 13 -17.40 16.86 14.98
N ALA A 14 -17.50 17.72 13.95
CA ALA A 14 -18.09 17.33 12.67
C ALA A 14 -17.46 16.01 12.26
N ALA A 15 -18.29 14.98 12.01
CA ALA A 15 -17.82 13.69 11.57
C ALA A 15 -16.88 13.95 10.38
N LEU A 16 -15.58 13.69 10.58
CA LEU A 16 -14.62 13.79 9.50
C LEU A 16 -15.14 12.88 8.40
N PRO A 17 -15.17 13.34 7.14
CA PRO A 17 -15.61 12.49 6.04
C PRO A 17 -14.81 11.20 6.10
N THR A 18 -15.50 10.06 6.00
CA THR A 18 -14.85 8.77 5.86
C THR A 18 -14.01 8.85 4.60
N ILE A 19 -12.69 9.00 4.75
CA ILE A 19 -11.78 8.92 3.62
C ILE A 19 -11.72 7.44 3.28
N GLU A 20 -12.46 7.03 2.26
CA GLU A 20 -12.32 5.70 1.70
C GLU A 20 -10.97 5.63 1.00
N TYR A 21 -10.06 4.83 1.58
CA TYR A 21 -8.77 4.58 0.97
C TYR A 21 -8.93 3.42 -0.02
N PRO A 22 -8.59 3.59 -1.31
CA PRO A 22 -8.75 2.52 -2.29
C PRO A 22 -7.99 1.26 -1.87
N ALA A 23 -6.88 1.40 -1.12
CA ALA A 23 -6.10 0.29 -0.58
C ALA A 23 -6.88 -0.70 0.30
N THR A 24 -8.06 -0.36 0.81
CA THR A 24 -8.88 -1.28 1.61
C THR A 24 -9.96 -1.99 0.79
N THR A 25 -10.05 -1.75 -0.52
CA THR A 25 -11.04 -2.39 -1.39
C THR A 25 -10.49 -3.65 -2.06
N GLU A 26 -11.37 -4.62 -2.31
CA GLU A 26 -11.01 -5.82 -3.07
C GLU A 26 -10.59 -5.50 -4.51
N GLU A 27 -11.22 -4.49 -5.12
CA GLU A 27 -10.87 -4.00 -6.46
C GLU A 27 -9.43 -3.52 -6.55
N PHE A 28 -8.93 -2.85 -5.51
CA PHE A 28 -7.53 -2.42 -5.47
C PHE A 28 -6.58 -3.61 -5.30
N ALA A 29 -6.93 -4.57 -4.44
CA ALA A 29 -6.11 -5.77 -4.25
C ALA A 29 -6.02 -6.61 -5.56
N ASP A 30 -7.10 -6.69 -6.32
CA ASP A 30 -7.13 -7.35 -7.64
C ASP A 30 -6.27 -6.60 -8.66
N ALA A 31 -6.44 -5.27 -8.76
CA ALA A 31 -5.66 -4.43 -9.67
C ALA A 31 -4.14 -4.51 -9.37
N VAL A 32 -3.77 -4.49 -8.09
CA VAL A 32 -2.40 -4.69 -7.61
C VAL A 32 -1.87 -6.07 -8.02
N THR A 33 -2.67 -7.11 -7.81
CA THR A 33 -2.28 -8.48 -8.11
C THR A 33 -2.06 -8.67 -9.61
N SER A 34 -2.94 -8.11 -10.44
CA SER A 34 -2.77 -8.09 -11.90
C SER A 34 -1.48 -7.36 -12.29
N ALA A 35 -1.26 -6.15 -11.79
CA ALA A 35 -0.07 -5.35 -12.12
C ALA A 35 1.24 -6.06 -11.72
N CYS A 36 1.25 -6.78 -10.59
CA CYS A 36 2.37 -7.62 -10.21
C CYS A 36 2.53 -8.83 -11.15
N ALA A 37 1.44 -9.51 -11.51
CA ALA A 37 1.48 -10.65 -12.42
C ALA A 37 1.98 -10.26 -13.81
N ASP A 38 1.54 -9.12 -14.35
CA ASP A 38 2.01 -8.55 -15.62
C ASP A 38 3.52 -8.24 -15.60
N ALA A 39 4.06 -7.93 -14.42
CA ALA A 39 5.49 -7.73 -14.19
C ALA A 39 6.26 -9.02 -13.89
N GLY A 40 5.65 -10.20 -14.02
CA GLY A 40 6.27 -11.50 -13.72
C GLY A 40 6.48 -11.77 -12.23
N CYS A 41 5.78 -11.04 -11.36
CA CYS A 41 5.88 -11.19 -9.91
C CYS A 41 4.77 -12.08 -9.38
N SER A 42 5.09 -12.96 -8.43
CA SER A 42 4.11 -13.77 -7.70
C SER A 42 3.78 -13.12 -6.36
N VAL A 43 2.58 -12.52 -6.24
CA VAL A 43 2.10 -11.93 -4.99
C VAL A 43 1.91 -13.01 -3.93
N GLN A 44 2.50 -12.80 -2.76
CA GLN A 44 2.42 -13.71 -1.62
C GLN A 44 1.45 -13.18 -0.56
N ASP A 45 1.41 -11.86 -0.37
CA ASP A 45 0.69 -11.25 0.73
C ASP A 45 0.39 -9.78 0.44
N TYR A 46 -0.76 -9.32 0.93
CA TYR A 46 -1.23 -7.95 0.81
C TYR A 46 -1.74 -7.49 2.18
N VAL A 47 -1.19 -6.40 2.70
CA VAL A 47 -1.57 -5.83 4.00
C VAL A 47 -1.85 -4.35 3.84
N ALA A 48 -3.09 -3.94 4.10
CA ALA A 48 -3.47 -2.54 4.17
C ALA A 48 -3.69 -2.12 5.63
N ALA A 49 -3.03 -1.05 6.06
CA ALA A 49 -3.25 -0.45 7.36
C ALA A 49 -4.41 0.56 7.28
N ALA A 50 -5.49 0.28 8.01
CA ALA A 50 -6.56 1.24 8.22
C ALA A 50 -6.07 2.37 9.15
N GLY A 51 -5.75 3.52 8.57
CA GLY A 51 -5.25 4.68 9.33
C GLY A 51 -5.37 5.97 8.53
N ALA A 52 -5.21 7.10 9.21
CA ALA A 52 -5.39 8.45 8.64
C ALA A 52 -4.47 8.79 7.46
N TYR A 53 -3.45 7.96 7.19
CA TYR A 53 -2.56 8.10 6.05
C TYR A 53 -2.70 6.95 5.03
N GLY A 54 -3.37 5.84 5.39
CA GLY A 54 -3.60 4.68 4.52
C GLY A 54 -2.31 4.07 3.95
N SER A 55 -1.46 3.47 4.79
CA SER A 55 -0.23 2.78 4.35
C SER A 55 -0.51 1.33 4.00
N TRP A 56 0.21 0.75 3.04
CA TRP A 56 0.02 -0.64 2.66
C TRP A 56 1.35 -1.30 2.24
N LEU A 57 1.36 -2.63 2.29
CA LEU A 57 2.50 -3.49 2.02
C LEU A 57 2.05 -4.63 1.10
N ILE A 58 2.81 -4.87 0.04
CA ILE A 58 2.66 -6.02 -0.84
C ILE A 58 3.95 -6.80 -0.80
N ARG A 59 3.89 -8.09 -0.49
CA ARG A 59 5.05 -8.98 -0.60
C ARG A 59 4.88 -9.88 -1.81
N PHE A 60 5.93 -10.02 -2.59
CA PHE A 60 5.94 -10.86 -3.79
C PHE A 60 7.31 -11.50 -3.99
N ARG A 61 7.37 -12.43 -4.94
CA ARG A 61 8.62 -13.00 -5.42
C ARG A 61 8.83 -12.67 -6.89
N ARG A 62 10.09 -12.40 -7.24
CA ARG A 62 10.58 -12.19 -8.60
C ARG A 62 11.98 -12.75 -8.69
N ASP A 63 12.27 -13.57 -9.70
CA ASP A 63 13.60 -14.17 -9.91
C ASP A 63 14.17 -14.87 -8.65
N ASP A 64 13.34 -15.62 -7.93
CA ASP A 64 13.61 -16.26 -6.62
C ASP A 64 13.86 -15.30 -5.43
N ALA A 65 14.09 -14.02 -5.69
CA ALA A 65 14.23 -12.99 -4.67
C ALA A 65 12.88 -12.64 -4.01
N LYS A 66 12.91 -12.45 -2.69
CA LYS A 66 11.76 -11.92 -1.94
C LYS A 66 11.80 -10.40 -2.03
N GLN A 67 10.76 -9.81 -2.60
CA GLN A 67 10.62 -8.37 -2.74
C GLN A 67 9.32 -7.89 -2.09
N ARG A 68 9.28 -6.60 -1.77
CA ARG A 68 8.07 -5.96 -1.25
C ARG A 68 7.92 -4.55 -1.79
N LEU A 69 6.67 -4.13 -1.93
CA LEU A 69 6.29 -2.75 -2.19
C LEU A 69 5.65 -2.17 -0.93
N VAL A 70 6.18 -1.04 -0.48
CA VAL A 70 5.70 -0.35 0.73
C VAL A 70 5.22 1.04 0.33
N TRP A 71 3.94 1.29 0.52
CA TRP A 71 3.39 2.63 0.44
C TRP A 71 3.42 3.30 1.81
N ASN A 72 4.21 4.37 1.92
CA ASN A 72 4.19 5.26 3.06
C ASN A 72 3.25 6.44 2.79
N GLY A 73 2.00 6.31 3.26
CA GLY A 73 0.98 7.34 3.06
C GLY A 73 1.25 8.68 3.74
N LYS A 74 2.14 8.69 4.76
CA LYS A 74 2.58 9.93 5.42
C LYS A 74 3.54 10.71 4.53
N GLU A 75 4.50 10.00 3.92
CA GLU A 75 5.51 10.61 3.03
C GLU A 75 5.02 10.77 1.60
N GLY A 76 3.95 10.07 1.22
CA GLY A 76 3.46 10.10 -0.15
C GLY A 76 4.37 9.33 -1.12
N ARG A 77 5.12 8.33 -0.63
CA ARG A 77 6.14 7.60 -1.39
C ARG A 77 5.87 6.10 -1.41
N LEU A 78 6.05 5.51 -2.58
CA LEU A 78 6.05 4.07 -2.79
C LEU A 78 7.50 3.60 -2.92
N VAL A 79 7.86 2.54 -2.20
CA VAL A 79 9.22 2.01 -2.11
C VAL A 79 9.22 0.54 -2.52
N LEU A 80 10.11 0.15 -3.41
CA LEU A 80 10.44 -1.22 -3.75
C LEU A 80 11.66 -1.65 -2.95
N GLU A 81 11.52 -2.71 -2.18
CA GLU A 81 12.58 -3.26 -1.36
C GLU A 81 12.81 -4.75 -1.66
N GLN A 82 14.03 -5.21 -1.46
CA GLN A 82 14.41 -6.61 -1.58
C GLN A 82 14.96 -7.14 -0.26
N ALA A 83 14.58 -8.36 0.09
CA ALA A 83 15.13 -9.02 1.28
C ALA A 83 16.63 -9.29 1.08
N THR A 84 17.40 -8.99 2.11
CA THR A 84 18.82 -9.36 2.18
C THR A 84 18.96 -10.81 2.67
N ALA A 85 20.20 -11.30 2.80
CA ALA A 85 20.47 -12.59 3.42
C ALA A 85 20.05 -12.65 4.92
N GLY A 86 19.79 -11.50 5.55
CA GLY A 86 19.38 -11.37 6.95
C GLY A 86 17.89 -11.08 7.13
N ILE A 87 17.57 -10.26 8.13
CA ILE A 87 16.21 -9.76 8.40
C ILE A 87 15.94 -8.39 7.77
N ASP A 88 16.98 -7.79 7.20
CA ASP A 88 16.97 -6.46 6.62
C ASP A 88 16.44 -6.46 5.18
N TRP A 89 16.00 -5.29 4.75
CA TRP A 89 15.48 -5.03 3.42
C TRP A 89 16.26 -3.87 2.80
N ASP A 90 16.79 -4.08 1.60
CA ASP A 90 17.45 -3.04 0.81
C ASP A 90 16.42 -2.32 -0.07
N GLU A 91 16.38 -0.99 0.01
CA GLU A 91 15.62 -0.18 -0.96
C GLU A 91 16.29 -0.29 -2.32
N LEU A 92 15.57 -0.85 -3.30
CA LEU A 92 16.02 -0.90 -4.68
C LEU A 92 15.66 0.39 -5.41
N GLN A 93 14.42 0.82 -5.23
CA GLN A 93 13.89 1.99 -5.92
C GLN A 93 12.69 2.56 -5.18
N SER A 94 12.35 3.80 -5.47
CA SER A 94 11.18 4.44 -4.90
C SER A 94 10.72 5.61 -5.75
N CYS A 95 9.44 5.93 -5.65
CA CYS A 95 8.83 7.02 -6.41
C CYS A 95 7.74 7.73 -5.59
N PRO A 96 7.51 9.02 -5.85
CA PRO A 96 6.35 9.71 -5.29
C PRO A 96 5.07 9.20 -5.96
N VAL A 97 4.00 9.05 -5.19
CA VAL A 97 2.65 8.85 -5.74
C VAL A 97 1.93 10.18 -5.70
N THR A 98 1.83 10.82 -6.87
CA THR A 98 1.22 12.14 -7.04
C THR A 98 -0.29 12.12 -6.89
N GLU A 99 -0.92 11.00 -7.21
CA GLU A 99 -2.37 10.81 -7.15
C GLU A 99 -2.73 9.66 -6.20
N ARG A 100 -3.42 9.98 -5.11
CA ARG A 100 -3.84 9.01 -4.08
C ARG A 100 -5.11 8.27 -4.47
N ASN A 101 -5.17 7.79 -5.71
CA ASN A 101 -6.25 7.00 -6.28
C ASN A 101 -5.68 5.71 -6.89
N THR A 102 -6.53 4.73 -7.21
CA THR A 102 -6.09 3.43 -7.76
C THR A 102 -5.19 3.60 -8.98
N ALA A 103 -5.54 4.48 -9.93
CA ALA A 103 -4.75 4.70 -11.14
C ALA A 103 -3.33 5.21 -10.82
N GLY A 104 -3.20 6.18 -9.92
CA GLY A 104 -1.91 6.73 -9.49
C GLY A 104 -1.03 5.70 -8.79
N PHE A 105 -1.62 4.87 -7.94
CA PHE A 105 -0.91 3.77 -7.28
C PHE A 105 -0.42 2.72 -8.28
N ILE A 106 -1.28 2.27 -9.20
CA ILE A 106 -0.92 1.27 -10.21
C ILE A 106 0.15 1.81 -11.16
N ALA A 107 0.05 3.06 -11.60
CA ALA A 107 1.07 3.68 -12.45
C ALA A 107 2.43 3.75 -11.74
N ALA A 108 2.46 4.14 -10.46
CA ALA A 108 3.67 4.17 -9.66
C ALA A 108 4.29 2.78 -9.47
N MET A 109 3.46 1.76 -9.20
CA MET A 109 3.90 0.37 -9.09
C MET A 109 4.50 -0.14 -10.40
N GLN A 110 3.81 0.06 -11.52
CA GLN A 110 4.30 -0.36 -12.84
C GLN A 110 5.65 0.28 -13.16
N ASN A 111 5.84 1.56 -12.83
CA ASN A 111 7.11 2.25 -13.00
C ASN A 111 8.25 1.58 -12.21
N LEU A 112 8.01 1.24 -10.93
CA LEU A 112 8.99 0.54 -10.10
C LEU A 112 9.28 -0.88 -10.57
N LEU A 113 8.27 -1.60 -11.05
CA LEU A 113 8.41 -3.00 -11.44
C LEU A 113 9.00 -3.19 -12.85
N GLN A 114 8.79 -2.24 -13.77
CA GLN A 114 9.31 -2.33 -15.15
C GLN A 114 10.77 -1.88 -15.29
N ASN A 115 11.27 -1.02 -14.38
CA ASN A 115 12.67 -0.62 -14.31
C ASN A 115 13.27 -1.01 -12.94
N PRO A 116 13.57 -2.29 -12.70
CA PRO A 116 14.42 -2.64 -11.57
C PRO A 116 15.83 -2.11 -11.84
N ALA A 117 16.37 -1.33 -10.90
CA ALA A 117 17.75 -0.84 -10.92
C ALA A 117 18.79 -1.97 -10.94
#